data_AF-A0A949R288-F1
#
_entry.id   AF-A0A949R288-F1
#
_cell.length_a   1.000
_cell.length_b   1.000
_cell.length_c   1.000
_cell.angle_alpha   90.00
_cell.angle_beta   90.00
_cell.angle_gamma   90.00
#
_symmetry.space_group_name_H-M   'P 1'
#
loop_
_entity.id
_entity.type
_entity.pdbx_description
1 polymer ?
#
loop_
_entity_poly.entity_id
_entity_poly.type
_entity_poly.pdbx_seq_one_letter_code
_entity_poly.pdbx_strand_id
1 'polypeptide(L)'
;MNLNRADGGKRKYILVEMGEHFNTVILPRVKKVAFSSKWKDGKAQPPSNSPLKGGEQVSTGISHFAKYFELEQYEDALKRARYEDAPLFQGTQDAYTSYVFLRDLKMLEAVKVNKEQNQVEVSLNRLYEGIDLAETLSCLTGKWIKRVTKDTVEFQDGTSASLSAPEWDDVKPLIWW
;
A
#
# COMPACT_ATOMS: atom_id res chain seq x y z
N MET A 1 20.02 1.24 8.86
CA MET A 1 20.93 2.16 8.15
C MET A 1 22.33 2.20 8.75
N ASN A 2 22.51 2.44 10.06
CA ASN A 2 23.85 2.50 10.67
C ASN A 2 24.65 1.19 10.52
N LEU A 3 24.02 0.03 10.65
CA LEU A 3 24.68 -1.26 10.41
C LEU A 3 25.26 -1.34 8.98
N ASN A 4 24.46 -1.00 7.96
CA ASN A 4 24.94 -0.95 6.57
C ASN A 4 26.10 0.05 6.36
N ARG A 5 26.23 1.11 7.18
CA ARG A 5 27.40 2.02 7.16
C ARG A 5 28.63 1.38 7.77
N ALA A 6 28.45 0.59 8.84
CA ALA A 6 29.55 0.02 9.61
C ALA A 6 30.21 -1.16 8.91
N ASP A 7 29.41 -2.01 8.27
CA ASP A 7 29.89 -3.26 7.65
C ASP A 7 29.74 -3.31 6.12
N GLY A 8 29.26 -2.23 5.50
CA GLY A 8 29.02 -2.19 4.05
C GLY A 8 27.89 -3.12 3.57
N GLY A 9 27.07 -3.64 4.49
CA GLY A 9 25.98 -4.55 4.18
C GLY A 9 24.83 -3.91 3.38
N LYS A 10 24.01 -4.75 2.75
CA LYS A 10 22.87 -4.35 1.90
C LYS A 10 21.52 -4.70 2.52
N ARG A 11 21.36 -4.47 3.83
CA ARG A 11 20.12 -4.82 4.54
C ARG A 11 18.95 -3.95 4.08
N LYS A 12 17.82 -4.58 3.83
CA LYS A 12 16.52 -3.94 3.56
C LYS A 12 15.68 -3.92 4.85
N TYR A 13 14.67 -3.07 4.91
CA TYR A 13 13.74 -3.02 6.03
C TYR A 13 12.33 -2.72 5.54
N ILE A 14 11.34 -3.12 6.33
CA ILE A 14 9.94 -2.75 6.21
C ILE A 14 9.58 -2.02 7.51
N LEU A 15 8.87 -0.91 7.41
CA LEU A 15 8.37 -0.15 8.55
C LEU A 15 6.86 -0.03 8.40
N VAL A 16 6.14 -0.39 9.44
CA VAL A 16 4.67 -0.30 9.52
C VAL A 16 4.33 0.67 10.64
N GLU A 17 3.38 1.56 10.39
CA GLU A 17 2.87 2.53 11.35
C GLU A 17 1.34 2.56 11.27
N MET A 18 0.67 2.61 12.42
CA MET A 18 -0.79 2.52 12.54
C MET A 18 -1.39 3.77 13.20
N GLY A 19 -0.89 4.97 12.86
CA GLY A 19 -1.30 6.22 13.48
C GLY A 19 -1.14 7.41 12.54
N GLU A 20 -0.98 8.60 13.12
CA GLU A 20 -0.87 9.87 12.37
C GLU A 20 0.57 10.42 12.34
N HIS A 21 1.56 9.57 12.61
CA HIS A 21 2.95 10.01 12.75
C HIS A 21 3.77 9.84 11.46
N PHE A 22 3.22 9.18 10.44
CA PHE A 22 3.95 8.93 9.20
C PHE A 22 4.51 10.22 8.59
N ASN A 23 3.64 11.20 8.31
CA ASN A 23 4.01 12.44 7.62
C ASN A 23 4.81 13.41 8.51
N THR A 24 4.53 13.43 9.81
CA THR A 24 5.07 14.41 10.76
C THR A 24 6.39 13.98 11.41
N VAL A 25 6.58 12.67 11.62
CA VAL A 25 7.72 12.13 12.37
C VAL A 25 8.52 11.14 11.54
N ILE A 26 7.88 10.10 10.99
CA ILE A 26 8.57 8.97 10.37
C ILE A 26 9.25 9.38 9.06
N LEU A 27 8.50 9.97 8.13
CA LEU A 27 9.03 10.38 6.82
C LEU A 27 10.16 11.42 6.96
N PRO A 28 10.02 12.50 7.77
CA PRO A 28 11.12 13.42 8.04
C PRO A 28 12.35 12.72 8.65
N ARG A 29 12.13 11.76 9.57
CA ARG A 29 13.23 11.03 10.23
C ARG A 29 13.95 10.09 9.27
N VAL A 30 13.24 9.37 8.40
CA VAL A 30 13.85 8.51 7.37
C VAL A 30 14.70 9.35 6.42
N LYS A 31 14.18 10.49 5.94
CA LYS A 31 14.94 11.43 5.09
C LYS A 31 16.19 11.94 5.79
N LYS A 32 16.05 12.36 7.06
CA LYS A 32 17.15 12.87 7.89
C LYS A 32 18.26 11.84 8.10
N VAL A 33 17.90 10.60 8.43
CA VAL A 33 18.86 9.52 8.68
C VAL A 33 19.47 9.00 7.38
N ALA A 34 18.75 9.03 6.26
CA ALA A 34 19.33 8.71 4.94
C ALA A 34 20.38 9.75 4.54
N PHE A 35 20.09 11.04 4.74
CA PHE A 35 20.98 12.15 4.40
C PHE A 35 22.25 12.19 5.24
N SER A 36 22.15 12.06 6.57
CA SER A 36 23.32 12.05 7.46
C SER A 36 23.09 11.23 8.72
N SER A 37 24.14 10.57 9.21
CA SER A 37 24.12 9.86 10.50
C SER A 37 24.27 10.80 11.69
N LYS A 38 24.86 11.99 11.52
CA LYS A 38 25.14 12.95 12.60
C LYS A 38 24.48 14.29 12.35
N TRP A 39 23.83 14.80 13.40
CA TRP A 39 23.09 16.05 13.40
C TRP A 39 23.34 16.79 14.70
N LYS A 40 23.49 18.11 14.62
CA LYS A 40 23.58 19.01 15.78
C LYS A 40 22.82 20.29 15.43
N ASP A 41 21.93 20.73 16.32
CA ASP A 41 21.13 21.96 16.16
C ASP A 41 20.43 22.08 14.79
N GLY A 42 19.87 20.96 14.32
CA GLY A 42 19.17 20.91 13.02
C GLY A 42 20.08 20.87 11.79
N LYS A 43 21.41 20.93 11.95
CA LYS A 43 22.38 20.91 10.86
C LYS A 43 23.11 19.56 10.77
N ALA A 44 23.24 19.04 9.56
CA ALA A 44 24.01 17.82 9.31
C ALA A 44 25.49 18.09 9.62
N GLN A 45 26.09 17.19 10.41
CA GLN A 45 27.49 17.28 10.76
C GLN A 45 28.29 16.33 9.86
N PRO A 46 29.36 16.80 9.20
CA PRO A 46 30.26 15.90 8.52
C PRO A 46 31.03 15.07 9.55
N PRO A 47 31.29 13.78 9.29
CA PRO A 47 32.18 13.03 10.15
C PRO A 47 33.61 13.55 10.02
N SER A 48 34.37 13.50 11.12
CA SER A 48 35.76 13.99 11.22
C SER A 48 36.70 13.41 10.16
N ASN A 49 36.37 12.26 9.59
CA ASN A 49 37.19 11.51 8.64
C ASN A 49 36.57 11.51 7.22
N SER A 50 35.60 12.39 6.94
CA SER A 50 34.95 12.43 5.63
C SER A 50 35.88 13.01 4.56
N PRO A 51 35.86 12.49 3.33
CA PRO A 51 36.60 13.10 2.22
C PRO A 51 36.19 14.57 2.04
N LEU A 52 37.22 15.41 1.83
CA LEU A 52 37.04 16.80 1.47
C LEU A 52 36.60 16.88 0.01
N LYS A 53 35.50 17.56 -0.28
CA LYS A 53 35.09 17.89 -1.65
C LYS A 53 35.10 19.41 -1.76
N GLY A 54 36.09 19.96 -2.47
CA GLY A 54 36.28 21.41 -2.58
C GLY A 54 36.74 22.10 -1.29
N GLY A 55 37.39 21.39 -0.36
CA GLY A 55 37.84 21.95 0.93
C GLY A 55 36.82 21.86 2.06
N GLU A 56 35.59 21.39 1.79
CA GLU A 56 34.55 21.16 2.79
C GLU A 56 34.35 19.67 3.08
N GLN A 57 34.09 19.38 4.35
CA GLN A 57 33.87 18.02 4.85
C GLN A 57 32.43 17.60 4.49
N VAL A 58 32.25 16.50 3.74
CA VAL A 58 30.95 16.11 3.16
C VAL A 58 30.17 15.16 4.09
N SER A 59 28.85 15.24 4.14
CA SER A 59 28.03 14.28 4.92
C SER A 59 28.06 12.88 4.32
N THR A 60 28.20 11.85 5.16
CA THR A 60 28.16 10.42 4.76
C THR A 60 26.73 9.88 4.66
N GLY A 61 25.94 10.50 3.78
CA GLY A 61 24.63 9.98 3.42
C GLY A 61 24.75 8.57 2.81
N ILE A 62 23.67 7.81 2.89
CA ILE A 62 23.55 6.55 2.13
C ILE A 62 22.56 6.79 1.01
N SER A 63 22.88 6.33 -0.20
CA SER A 63 21.88 6.27 -1.27
C SER A 63 20.75 5.35 -0.82
N HIS A 64 19.57 5.93 -0.61
CA HIS A 64 18.43 5.23 -0.04
C HIS A 64 17.17 5.56 -0.83
N PHE A 65 16.51 4.52 -1.32
CA PHE A 65 15.18 4.62 -1.93
C PHE A 65 14.17 4.03 -0.96
N ALA A 66 13.17 4.81 -0.59
CA ALA A 66 12.08 4.38 0.28
C ALA A 66 10.76 4.56 -0.46
N LYS A 67 10.09 3.44 -0.72
CA LYS A 67 8.71 3.41 -1.20
C LYS A 67 7.79 3.28 0.01
N TYR A 68 6.69 4.03 0.00
CA TYR A 68 5.63 3.93 0.99
C TYR A 68 4.30 4.01 0.27
N PHE A 69 3.28 3.45 0.90
CA PHE A 69 1.88 3.52 0.47
C PHE A 69 1.02 3.35 1.72
N GLU A 70 -0.19 3.88 1.66
CA GLU A 70 -1.18 3.74 2.72
C GLU A 70 -2.04 2.52 2.42
N LEU A 71 -2.45 1.82 3.47
CA LEU A 71 -3.31 0.64 3.38
C LEU A 71 -4.64 0.94 4.05
N GLU A 72 -5.72 0.36 3.52
CA GLU A 72 -7.03 0.38 4.17
C GLU A 72 -6.92 -0.14 5.61
N GLN A 73 -7.45 0.62 6.56
CA GLN A 73 -7.49 0.19 7.95
C GLN A 73 -8.72 -0.67 8.23
N TYR A 74 -8.63 -1.54 9.24
CA TYR A 74 -9.77 -2.33 9.71
C TYR A 74 -11.01 -1.47 10.00
N GLU A 75 -10.81 -0.31 10.62
CA GLU A 75 -11.89 0.64 10.93
C GLU A 75 -12.51 1.26 9.67
N ASP A 76 -11.74 1.43 8.59
CA ASP A 76 -12.26 1.95 7.33
C ASP A 76 -13.12 0.91 6.62
N ALA A 77 -12.69 -0.35 6.62
CA ALA A 77 -13.48 -1.47 6.13
C ALA A 77 -14.79 -1.61 6.93
N LEU A 78 -14.73 -1.52 8.26
CA LEU A 78 -15.92 -1.64 9.13
C LEU A 78 -16.94 -0.51 8.89
N LYS A 79 -16.48 0.74 8.68
CA LYS A 79 -17.37 1.87 8.36
C LYS A 79 -18.13 1.68 7.03
N ARG A 80 -17.53 0.92 6.10
CA ARG A 80 -18.12 0.63 4.79
C ARG A 80 -18.98 -0.63 4.77
N ALA A 81 -18.84 -1.53 5.73
CA ALA A 81 -19.67 -2.72 5.83
C ALA A 81 -21.17 -2.35 5.75
N ARG A 82 -21.91 -3.07 4.91
CA ARG A 82 -23.35 -2.90 4.71
C ARG A 82 -24.02 -4.24 4.91
N TYR A 83 -24.91 -4.28 5.88
CA TYR A 83 -25.65 -5.50 6.23
C TYR A 83 -27.06 -5.42 5.63
N GLU A 84 -27.48 -6.49 4.95
CA GLU A 84 -28.88 -6.62 4.57
C GLU A 84 -29.77 -6.81 5.80
N ASP A 85 -30.93 -6.13 5.80
CA ASP A 85 -31.96 -6.33 6.80
C ASP A 85 -32.55 -7.74 6.66
N ALA A 86 -32.38 -8.56 7.70
CA ALA A 86 -32.95 -9.90 7.77
C ALA A 86 -33.26 -10.32 9.21
N PRO A 87 -34.22 -11.24 9.45
CA PRO A 87 -34.56 -11.71 10.79
C PRO A 87 -33.35 -12.35 11.49
N LEU A 88 -33.04 -11.99 12.73
CA LEU A 88 -31.87 -12.46 13.50
C LEU A 88 -31.73 -14.00 13.61
N PHE A 89 -32.81 -14.76 13.37
CA PHE A 89 -32.90 -16.20 13.68
C PHE A 89 -33.36 -17.09 12.50
N GLN A 90 -32.94 -16.80 11.27
CA GLN A 90 -33.17 -17.70 10.13
C GLN A 90 -31.92 -18.55 9.82
N GLY A 91 -31.89 -19.79 10.31
CA GLY A 91 -30.84 -20.78 10.00
C GLY A 91 -30.48 -21.70 11.17
N THR A 92 -29.70 -22.75 10.91
CA THR A 92 -29.17 -23.71 11.91
C THR A 92 -27.79 -23.32 12.45
N GLN A 93 -27.24 -22.17 12.01
CA GLN A 93 -25.95 -21.66 12.47
C GLN A 93 -26.12 -20.66 13.62
N ASP A 94 -25.05 -20.47 14.39
CA ASP A 94 -24.98 -19.47 15.45
C ASP A 94 -25.31 -18.07 14.91
N ALA A 95 -26.21 -17.35 15.59
CA ALA A 95 -26.78 -16.08 15.14
C ALA A 95 -25.69 -15.02 14.88
N TYR A 96 -24.56 -15.10 15.59
CA TYR A 96 -23.41 -14.23 15.40
C TYR A 96 -22.74 -14.45 14.03
N THR A 97 -22.49 -15.71 13.66
CA THR A 97 -21.87 -16.08 12.38
C THR A 97 -22.74 -15.65 11.20
N SER A 98 -24.05 -15.89 11.29
CA SER A 98 -25.00 -15.53 10.24
C SER A 98 -25.18 -14.03 10.07
N TYR A 99 -25.05 -13.25 11.15
CA TYR A 99 -25.25 -11.80 11.10
C TYR A 99 -24.00 -11.02 10.71
N VAL A 100 -22.84 -11.36 11.28
CA VAL A 100 -21.62 -10.56 11.15
C VAL A 100 -20.86 -10.84 9.85
N PHE A 101 -20.86 -12.07 9.36
CA PHE A 101 -20.03 -12.46 8.21
C PHE A 101 -20.82 -12.67 6.92
N LEU A 102 -21.98 -13.33 6.99
CA LEU A 102 -22.75 -13.73 5.82
C LEU A 102 -23.69 -12.65 5.26
N ARG A 103 -24.03 -11.63 6.05
CA ARG A 103 -24.95 -10.55 5.63
C ARG A 103 -24.27 -9.30 5.12
N ASP A 104 -22.98 -9.17 5.37
CA ASP A 104 -22.22 -8.07 4.82
C ASP A 104 -22.10 -8.27 3.31
N LEU A 105 -22.62 -7.31 2.54
CA LEU A 105 -22.55 -7.25 1.08
C LEU A 105 -21.10 -7.10 0.56
N LYS A 106 -20.11 -7.04 1.46
CA LYS A 106 -18.71 -6.85 1.15
C LYS A 106 -18.55 -5.53 0.39
N MET A 107 -17.59 -5.45 -0.52
CA MET A 107 -17.35 -4.25 -1.32
C MET A 107 -18.12 -4.26 -2.66
N LEU A 108 -19.31 -4.86 -2.72
CA LEU A 108 -20.11 -4.96 -3.95
C LEU A 108 -20.49 -3.59 -4.55
N GLU A 109 -20.42 -2.50 -3.79
CA GLU A 109 -20.62 -1.13 -4.31
C GLU A 109 -19.64 -0.77 -5.47
N ALA A 110 -18.47 -1.42 -5.50
CA ALA A 110 -17.49 -1.29 -6.57
C ALA A 110 -17.93 -1.98 -7.88
N VAL A 111 -18.92 -2.87 -7.84
CA VAL A 111 -19.26 -3.78 -8.95
C VAL A 111 -20.57 -3.39 -9.60
N LYS A 112 -20.59 -3.31 -10.94
CA LYS A 112 -21.80 -3.28 -11.75
C LYS A 112 -21.87 -4.54 -12.58
N VAL A 113 -22.99 -5.24 -12.48
CA VAL A 113 -23.24 -6.45 -13.28
C VAL A 113 -24.23 -6.13 -14.38
N ASN A 114 -23.79 -6.24 -15.64
CA ASN A 114 -24.67 -6.19 -16.79
C ASN A 114 -25.07 -7.63 -17.18
N LYS A 115 -26.29 -8.03 -16.78
CA LYS A 115 -26.81 -9.38 -17.03
C LYS A 115 -27.09 -9.67 -18.51
N GLU A 116 -27.36 -8.64 -19.31
CA GLU A 116 -27.67 -8.80 -20.75
C GLU A 116 -26.40 -9.08 -21.56
N GLN A 117 -25.29 -8.47 -21.17
CA GLN A 117 -23.99 -8.62 -21.83
C GLN A 117 -23.09 -9.66 -21.16
N ASN A 118 -23.53 -10.24 -20.03
CA ASN A 118 -22.73 -11.11 -19.17
C ASN A 118 -21.37 -10.48 -18.81
N GLN A 119 -21.39 -9.19 -18.49
CA GLN A 119 -20.19 -8.40 -18.18
C GLN A 119 -20.24 -7.88 -16.75
N VAL A 120 -19.07 -7.87 -16.11
CA VAL A 120 -18.85 -7.31 -14.77
C VAL A 120 -17.92 -6.11 -14.91
N GLU A 121 -18.40 -4.94 -14.55
CA GLU A 121 -17.62 -3.71 -14.53
C GLU A 121 -17.22 -3.40 -13.09
N VAL A 122 -15.92 -3.37 -12.82
CA VAL A 122 -15.37 -3.04 -11.51
C VAL A 122 -14.81 -1.62 -11.52
N SER A 123 -15.26 -0.80 -10.57
CA SER A 123 -14.74 0.56 -10.35
C SER A 123 -14.36 0.74 -8.89
N LEU A 124 -13.10 0.47 -8.57
CA LEU A 124 -12.58 0.60 -7.19
C LEU A 124 -12.55 2.05 -6.70
N ASN A 125 -12.55 3.04 -7.59
CA ASN A 125 -12.71 4.46 -7.24
C ASN A 125 -14.03 4.77 -6.52
N ARG A 126 -15.02 3.85 -6.54
CA ARG A 126 -16.26 3.97 -5.74
C ARG A 126 -16.03 3.65 -4.26
N LEU A 127 -14.99 2.87 -3.94
CA LEU A 127 -14.58 2.52 -2.58
C LEU A 127 -13.72 3.63 -1.99
N TYR A 128 -12.61 3.98 -2.63
CA TYR A 128 -11.71 5.01 -2.13
C TYR A 128 -11.22 5.88 -3.28
N GLU A 129 -11.01 7.16 -2.99
CA GLU A 129 -10.40 8.08 -3.95
C GLU A 129 -8.89 7.82 -4.03
N GLY A 130 -8.32 7.90 -5.24
CA GLY A 130 -6.88 7.86 -5.43
C GLY A 130 -6.20 6.50 -5.14
N ILE A 131 -6.93 5.39 -5.28
CA ILE A 131 -6.35 4.05 -5.13
C ILE A 131 -5.21 3.84 -6.15
N ASP A 132 -4.03 3.46 -5.66
CA ASP A 132 -2.96 2.96 -6.52
C ASP A 132 -3.28 1.52 -6.95
N LEU A 133 -4.04 1.39 -8.04
CA LEU A 133 -4.46 0.10 -8.54
C LEU A 133 -3.28 -0.74 -9.06
N ALA A 134 -2.24 -0.11 -9.61
CA ALA A 134 -1.07 -0.82 -10.10
C ALA A 134 -0.36 -1.54 -8.95
N GLU A 135 -0.15 -0.85 -7.84
CA GLU A 135 0.45 -1.43 -6.64
C GLU A 135 -0.47 -2.42 -5.93
N THR A 136 -1.78 -2.15 -5.90
CA THR A 136 -2.77 -3.07 -5.35
C THR A 136 -2.73 -4.42 -6.07
N LEU A 137 -2.74 -4.41 -7.42
CA LEU A 137 -2.65 -5.63 -8.22
C LEU A 137 -1.30 -6.34 -8.06
N SER A 138 -0.21 -5.58 -7.96
CA SER A 138 1.13 -6.11 -7.66
C SER A 138 1.17 -6.85 -6.31
N CYS A 139 0.60 -6.24 -5.26
CA CYS A 139 0.50 -6.84 -3.92
C CYS A 139 -0.42 -8.08 -3.90
N LEU A 140 -1.55 -8.02 -4.61
CA LEU A 140 -2.51 -9.11 -4.66
C LEU A 140 -2.00 -10.33 -5.42
N THR A 141 -1.36 -10.10 -6.56
CA THR A 141 -0.86 -11.18 -7.44
C THR A 141 0.56 -11.63 -7.08
N GLY A 142 1.28 -10.85 -6.27
CA GLY A 142 2.70 -11.06 -5.96
C GLY A 142 3.63 -10.73 -7.15
N LYS A 143 3.12 -10.09 -8.19
CA LYS A 143 3.86 -9.79 -9.42
C LYS A 143 4.55 -8.44 -9.32
N TRP A 144 5.84 -8.40 -9.63
CA TRP A 144 6.60 -7.16 -9.65
C TRP A 144 6.21 -6.30 -10.85
N ILE A 145 6.00 -5.00 -10.61
CA ILE A 145 5.74 -4.04 -11.67
C ILE A 145 7.01 -3.81 -12.50
N LYS A 146 6.87 -3.88 -13.82
CA LYS A 146 7.89 -3.50 -14.79
C LYS A 146 7.69 -2.07 -15.29
N ARG A 147 6.44 -1.71 -15.60
CA ARG A 147 6.07 -0.40 -16.14
C ARG A 147 4.62 -0.07 -15.83
N VAL A 148 4.36 1.20 -15.53
CA VAL A 148 3.00 1.75 -15.38
C VAL A 148 2.79 2.76 -16.51
N THR A 149 1.67 2.63 -17.22
CA THR A 149 1.19 3.62 -18.20
C THR A 149 -0.07 4.29 -17.66
N LYS A 150 -0.68 5.19 -18.45
CA LYS A 150 -1.92 5.87 -18.03
C LYS A 150 -3.06 4.90 -17.73
N ASP A 151 -3.20 3.85 -18.54
CA ASP A 151 -4.36 2.98 -18.52
C ASP A 151 -4.02 1.51 -18.22
N THR A 152 -2.72 1.15 -18.17
CA THR A 152 -2.28 -0.23 -17.95
C THR A 152 -1.06 -0.35 -17.05
N VAL A 153 -0.96 -1.48 -16.35
CA VAL A 153 0.25 -1.92 -15.65
C VAL A 153 0.81 -3.16 -16.33
N GLU A 154 2.12 -3.18 -16.54
CA GLU A 154 2.87 -4.32 -17.06
C GLU A 154 3.74 -4.91 -15.95
N PHE A 155 3.66 -6.22 -15.77
CA PHE A 155 4.42 -6.96 -14.78
C PHE A 155 5.69 -7.57 -15.38
N GLN A 156 6.63 -7.95 -14.52
CA GLN A 156 7.92 -8.52 -14.93
C GLN A 156 7.81 -9.90 -15.58
N ASP A 157 6.73 -10.63 -15.31
CA ASP A 157 6.42 -11.93 -15.91
C ASP A 157 5.84 -11.82 -17.34
N GLY A 158 5.65 -10.60 -17.84
CA GLY A 158 5.08 -10.32 -19.17
C GLY A 158 3.56 -10.18 -19.19
N THR A 159 2.87 -10.41 -18.07
CA THR A 159 1.44 -10.16 -17.97
C THR A 159 1.14 -8.66 -17.79
N SER A 160 -0.08 -8.25 -18.11
CA SER A 160 -0.54 -6.86 -17.96
C SER A 160 -1.98 -6.81 -17.49
N ALA A 161 -2.34 -5.74 -16.77
CA ALA A 161 -3.70 -5.48 -16.32
C ALA A 161 -4.14 -4.04 -16.63
N SER A 162 -5.44 -3.85 -16.81
CA SER A 162 -6.07 -2.54 -17.01
C SER A 162 -6.23 -1.80 -15.69
N LEU A 163 -5.93 -0.50 -15.69
CA LEU A 163 -6.08 0.38 -14.53
C LEU A 163 -7.43 1.12 -14.50
N SER A 164 -8.18 1.11 -15.61
CA SER A 164 -9.49 1.74 -15.71
C SER A 164 -10.64 0.74 -15.58
N ALA A 165 -10.43 -0.48 -16.07
CA ALA A 165 -11.40 -1.57 -16.06
C ALA A 165 -10.65 -2.88 -15.83
N PRO A 166 -10.21 -3.17 -14.59
CA PRO A 166 -9.51 -4.41 -14.27
C PRO A 166 -10.43 -5.63 -14.44
N GLU A 167 -9.85 -6.77 -14.82
CA GLU A 167 -10.59 -8.02 -14.98
C GLU A 167 -11.16 -8.49 -13.64
N TRP A 168 -12.40 -8.97 -13.66
CA TRP A 168 -13.10 -9.39 -12.44
C TRP A 168 -12.33 -10.45 -11.65
N ASP A 169 -11.77 -11.45 -12.32
CA ASP A 169 -11.07 -12.55 -11.65
C ASP A 169 -9.80 -12.07 -10.93
N ASP A 170 -9.13 -11.03 -11.43
CA ASP A 170 -7.95 -10.45 -10.80
C ASP A 170 -8.31 -9.69 -9.53
N VAL A 171 -9.44 -8.98 -9.50
CA VAL A 171 -9.84 -8.10 -8.38
C VAL A 171 -10.87 -8.72 -7.44
N LYS A 172 -11.47 -9.84 -7.81
CA LYS A 172 -12.49 -10.55 -7.02
C LYS A 172 -12.06 -10.76 -5.56
N PRO A 173 -10.83 -11.17 -5.23
CA PRO A 173 -10.44 -11.38 -3.83
C PRO A 173 -10.43 -10.08 -2.99
N LEU A 174 -10.33 -8.90 -3.62
CA LEU A 174 -10.44 -7.61 -2.93
C LEU A 174 -11.88 -7.25 -2.59
N ILE A 175 -12.84 -7.81 -3.35
CA ILE A 175 -14.24 -7.43 -3.29
C ILE A 175 -15.07 -8.45 -2.53
N TRP A 176 -14.72 -9.73 -2.67
CA TRP A 176 -15.48 -10.86 -2.16
C TRP A 176 -14.54 -11.88 -1.51
N TRP A 177 -14.57 -11.91 -0.18
CA TRP A 177 -13.76 -12.77 0.69
C TRP A 177 -14.63 -13.67 1.59
#